data_AF-A0A2H1EE93-F1
#
_entry.id   AF-A0A2H1EE93-F1
#
_cell.length_a   1.000
_cell.length_b   1.000
_cell.length_c   1.000
_cell.angle_alpha   90.00
_cell.angle_beta   90.00
_cell.angle_gamma   90.00
#
_symmetry.space_group_name_H-M   'P 1'
#
loop_
_entity.id
_entity.type
_entity.pdbx_description
1 polymer ?
#
loop_
_entity_poly.entity_id
_entity_poly.type
_entity_poly.pdbx_seq_one_letter_code
_entity_poly.pdbx_strand_id
1 'polypeptide(L)'
;MLQSIRSRLSSKTVFGLVLMSFAFGLYFIYQTGNGKMLFLPPIGIAVFVAGFHVGFSGTSFYSKFRGMMLFMALAVFMSWMAWDTGLHDYIVNSSYGSFLTGVTIKFSVYVLNLLGYNVSNTGGQIIFSGNSMIQSFDVVNSCSGADTTILFLAAFILMLADQGRRASIRKLAVCFVGGGIGTYLVSMMRVPLLGIVGYHYGYDTLETYHMYSGYLIFLGSIVAFWYLSLRWINKKDHVVIKQASP
;
A
#
# COMPACT_ATOMS: atom_id res chain seq x y z
N MET A 1 33.06 0.54 -23.14
CA MET A 1 31.62 0.61 -22.79
C MET A 1 31.32 1.43 -21.52
N LEU A 2 32.18 1.40 -20.49
CA LEU A 2 32.00 2.19 -19.25
C LEU A 2 32.27 3.70 -19.37
N GLN A 3 33.04 4.18 -20.36
CA GLN A 3 33.28 5.61 -20.57
C GLN A 3 32.10 6.37 -21.21
N SER A 4 31.12 5.66 -21.78
CA SER A 4 29.89 6.24 -22.35
C SER A 4 28.78 6.47 -21.31
N ILE A 5 28.91 5.88 -20.12
CA ILE A 5 27.94 6.04 -19.01
C ILE A 5 28.29 7.26 -18.14
N ARG A 6 29.47 7.86 -18.35
CA ARG A 6 29.84 9.18 -17.80
C ARG A 6 29.12 10.32 -18.55
N SER A 7 27.88 10.07 -18.98
CA SER A 7 26.99 11.07 -19.53
C SER A 7 26.69 12.08 -18.44
N ARG A 8 27.09 13.33 -18.70
CA ARG A 8 26.87 14.54 -17.89
C ARG A 8 25.58 14.45 -17.08
N LEU A 9 25.67 14.08 -15.80
CA LEU A 9 24.61 14.42 -14.86
C LEU A 9 24.47 15.93 -14.92
N SER A 10 23.33 16.40 -15.40
CA SER A 10 23.04 17.84 -15.43
C SER A 10 23.17 18.38 -14.01
N SER A 11 23.76 19.57 -13.85
CA SER A 11 23.83 20.24 -12.55
C SER A 11 22.46 20.30 -11.87
N LYS A 12 21.37 20.42 -12.65
CA LYS A 12 19.99 20.35 -12.18
C LYS A 12 19.64 19.00 -11.54
N THR A 13 20.08 17.88 -12.13
CA THR A 13 19.83 16.53 -11.60
C THR A 13 20.54 16.33 -10.27
N VAL A 14 21.81 16.75 -10.17
CA VAL A 14 22.56 16.69 -8.90
C VAL A 14 21.86 17.52 -7.83
N PHE A 15 21.50 18.77 -8.15
CA PHE A 15 20.81 19.66 -7.21
C PHE A 15 19.46 19.10 -6.76
N GLY A 16 18.67 18.53 -7.68
CA GLY A 16 17.40 17.88 -7.35
C GLY A 16 17.57 16.68 -6.41
N LEU A 17 18.58 15.84 -6.65
CA LEU A 17 18.91 14.71 -5.77
C LEU A 17 19.32 15.17 -4.38
N VAL A 18 20.12 16.24 -4.27
CA VAL A 18 20.50 16.83 -2.98
C VAL A 18 19.27 17.32 -2.20
N LEU A 19 18.34 18.01 -2.86
CA LEU A 19 17.09 18.44 -2.23
C LEU A 19 16.24 17.25 -1.76
N MET A 20 16.12 16.19 -2.58
CA MET A 20 15.41 14.98 -2.20
C MET A 20 16.06 14.31 -0.98
N SER A 21 17.39 14.19 -0.94
CA SER A 21 18.13 13.68 0.22
C SER A 21 17.93 14.54 1.46
N PHE A 22 17.91 15.87 1.31
CA PHE A 22 17.65 16.80 2.41
C PHE A 22 16.24 16.62 2.99
N ALA A 23 15.22 16.39 2.16
CA ALA A 23 13.88 16.07 2.62
C ALA A 23 13.82 14.82 3.50
N PHE A 24 14.56 13.76 3.16
CA PHE A 24 14.69 12.58 4.03
C PHE A 24 15.40 12.92 5.35
N GLY A 25 16.42 13.77 5.31
CA GLY A 25 17.08 14.28 6.52
C GLY A 25 16.09 14.99 7.46
N LEU A 26 15.20 15.84 6.92
CA LEU A 26 14.15 16.50 7.70
C LEU A 26 13.19 15.50 8.34
N TYR A 27 12.84 14.42 7.64
CA TYR A 27 12.01 13.34 8.18
C TYR A 27 12.71 12.59 9.32
N PHE A 28 13.99 12.27 9.18
CA PHE A 28 14.78 11.66 10.26
C PHE A 28 14.86 12.56 11.49
N ILE A 29 15.06 13.87 11.30
CA ILE A 29 15.05 14.84 12.41
C ILE A 29 13.68 14.84 13.11
N TYR A 30 12.58 14.85 12.35
CA TYR A 30 11.23 14.73 12.92
C TYR A 30 11.05 13.45 13.75
N GLN A 31 11.52 12.31 13.24
CA GLN A 31 11.41 11.02 13.92
C GLN A 31 12.25 10.99 15.21
N THR A 32 13.50 11.47 15.16
CA THR A 32 14.38 11.56 16.35
C THR A 32 13.86 12.55 17.40
N GLY A 33 13.12 13.57 16.98
CA GLY A 33 12.45 14.53 17.86
C GLY A 33 11.16 14.03 18.52
N ASN A 34 10.85 12.72 18.43
CA ASN A 34 9.59 12.12 18.89
C ASN A 34 8.35 12.85 18.35
N GLY A 35 8.40 13.33 17.11
CA GLY A 35 7.27 14.00 16.48
C GLY A 35 6.95 15.41 16.97
N LYS A 36 7.73 15.99 17.89
CA LYS A 36 7.44 17.33 18.46
C LYS A 36 7.45 18.47 17.44
N MET A 37 8.13 18.29 16.31
CA MET A 37 8.29 19.31 15.27
C MET A 37 7.35 19.06 14.08
N LEU A 38 6.05 19.25 14.30
CA LEU A 38 4.97 18.99 13.33
C LEU A 38 5.10 19.74 12.00
N PHE A 39 5.88 20.81 11.95
CA PHE A 39 6.11 21.58 10.72
C PHE A 39 7.16 20.96 9.79
N LEU A 40 7.99 20.03 10.28
CA LEU A 40 9.07 19.43 9.48
C LEU A 40 8.55 18.52 8.34
N PRO A 41 7.56 17.63 8.54
CA PRO A 41 7.08 16.77 7.47
C PRO A 41 6.46 17.53 6.28
N PRO A 42 5.59 18.55 6.47
CA PRO A 42 5.10 19.37 5.36
C PRO A 42 6.23 20.04 4.57
N ILE A 43 7.24 20.58 5.25
CA ILE A 43 8.42 21.17 4.60
C ILE A 43 9.21 20.09 3.85
N GLY A 44 9.43 18.93 4.46
CA GLY A 44 10.09 17.79 3.83
C GLY A 44 9.41 17.36 2.54
N ILE A 45 8.08 17.22 2.55
CA ILE A 45 7.28 16.88 1.35
C ILE A 45 7.44 17.97 0.29
N ALA A 46 7.33 19.26 0.65
CA ALA A 46 7.49 20.36 -0.30
C ALA A 46 8.89 20.38 -0.94
N VAL A 47 9.94 20.20 -0.13
CA VAL A 47 11.34 20.11 -0.57
C VAL A 47 11.54 18.89 -1.47
N PHE A 48 10.95 17.74 -1.13
CA PHE A 48 11.04 16.52 -1.95
C PHE A 48 10.42 16.74 -3.33
N VAL A 49 9.21 17.31 -3.39
CA VAL A 49 8.52 17.61 -4.65
C VAL A 49 9.30 18.61 -5.50
N ALA A 50 9.85 19.66 -4.87
CA ALA A 50 10.70 20.64 -5.55
C ALA A 50 11.98 20.00 -6.09
N GLY A 51 12.66 19.18 -5.28
CA GLY A 51 13.85 18.42 -5.66
C GLY A 51 13.58 17.48 -6.82
N PHE A 52 12.48 16.73 -6.76
CA PHE A 52 12.05 15.84 -7.83
C PHE A 52 11.74 16.61 -9.12
N HIS A 53 11.01 17.73 -9.02
CA HIS A 53 10.71 18.59 -10.18
C HIS A 53 12.00 19.09 -10.84
N VAL A 54 12.91 19.70 -10.08
CA VAL A 54 14.17 20.25 -10.61
C VAL A 54 15.04 19.14 -11.20
N GLY A 55 15.18 18.02 -10.46
CA GLY A 55 16.07 16.92 -10.82
C GLY A 55 15.68 16.20 -12.12
N PHE A 56 14.37 16.06 -12.36
CA PHE A 56 13.82 15.30 -13.48
C PHE A 56 13.19 16.16 -14.58
N SER A 57 13.08 17.48 -14.43
CA SER A 57 12.47 18.40 -15.41
C SER A 57 12.94 18.24 -16.86
N GLY A 58 14.19 17.83 -17.08
CA GLY A 58 14.77 17.61 -18.42
C GLY A 58 14.54 16.21 -19.01
N THR A 59 13.87 15.31 -18.29
CA THR A 59 13.66 13.92 -18.72
C THR A 59 12.30 13.73 -19.38
N SER A 60 12.24 12.90 -20.43
CA SER A 60 10.97 12.51 -21.09
C SER A 60 10.06 11.70 -20.18
N PHE A 61 10.62 11.10 -19.12
CA PHE A 61 9.87 10.45 -18.05
C PHE A 61 9.02 11.48 -17.29
N TYR A 62 9.62 12.58 -16.83
CA TYR A 62 8.94 13.55 -15.98
C TYR A 62 7.72 14.21 -16.63
N SER A 63 7.77 14.46 -17.93
CA SER A 63 6.65 15.11 -18.64
C SER A 63 5.35 14.29 -18.56
N LYS A 64 5.44 12.96 -18.48
CA LYS A 64 4.28 12.08 -18.31
C LYS A 64 3.71 12.12 -16.89
N PHE A 65 4.55 12.32 -15.88
CA PHE A 65 4.17 12.24 -14.46
C PHE A 65 3.95 13.61 -13.79
N ARG A 66 4.22 14.72 -14.48
CA ARG A 66 4.14 16.08 -13.91
C ARG A 66 2.81 16.36 -13.22
N GLY A 67 1.69 15.94 -13.82
CA GLY A 67 0.36 16.12 -13.23
C GLY A 67 0.09 15.24 -12.01
N MET A 68 0.65 14.02 -11.99
CA MET A 68 0.48 13.06 -10.89
C MET A 68 1.28 13.42 -9.64
N MET A 69 2.40 14.13 -9.79
CA MET A 69 3.27 14.50 -8.67
C MET A 69 2.54 15.29 -7.56
N LEU A 70 1.65 16.20 -7.94
CA LEU A 70 0.86 16.96 -6.96
C LEU A 70 -0.07 16.05 -6.16
N PHE A 71 -0.73 15.12 -6.84
CA PHE A 71 -1.63 14.17 -6.19
C PHE A 71 -0.87 13.20 -5.28
N MET A 72 0.31 12.74 -5.69
CA MET A 72 1.17 11.91 -4.83
C MET A 72 1.63 12.68 -3.59
N ALA A 73 2.04 13.94 -3.74
CA ALA A 73 2.43 14.79 -2.62
C ALA A 73 1.27 15.01 -1.63
N LEU A 74 0.08 15.30 -2.16
CA LEU A 74 -1.15 15.44 -1.36
C LEU A 74 -1.50 14.12 -0.66
N ALA A 75 -1.38 12.98 -1.34
CA ALA A 75 -1.64 11.67 -0.74
C ALA A 75 -0.68 11.39 0.42
N VAL A 76 0.63 11.61 0.23
CA VAL A 76 1.64 11.45 1.30
C VAL A 76 1.36 12.41 2.46
N PHE A 77 1.02 13.66 2.17
CA PHE A 77 0.67 14.65 3.19
C PHE A 77 -0.58 14.23 3.98
N MET A 78 -1.64 13.78 3.31
CA MET A 78 -2.87 13.32 3.95
C MET A 78 -2.64 12.06 4.78
N SER A 79 -1.84 11.11 4.29
CA SER A 79 -1.45 9.92 5.06
C SER A 79 -0.66 10.29 6.31
N TRP A 80 0.28 11.23 6.21
CA TRP A 80 1.02 11.74 7.36
C TRP A 80 0.08 12.44 8.37
N MET A 81 -0.78 13.36 7.91
CA MET A 81 -1.76 14.03 8.74
C MET A 81 -2.68 13.03 9.45
N ALA A 82 -3.16 11.99 8.75
CA ALA A 82 -4.02 10.97 9.33
C ALA A 82 -3.34 10.17 10.45
N TRP A 83 -2.02 9.94 10.33
CA TRP A 83 -1.23 9.31 11.38
C TRP A 83 -1.02 10.26 12.57
N ASP A 84 -0.59 11.49 12.30
CA ASP A 84 -0.23 12.48 13.32
C ASP A 84 -1.43 12.94 14.16
N THR A 85 -2.60 13.07 13.52
CA THR A 85 -3.86 13.43 14.21
C THR A 85 -4.50 12.27 14.99
N GLY A 86 -3.95 11.06 14.92
CA GLY A 86 -4.57 9.86 15.49
C GLY A 86 -5.86 9.42 14.78
N LEU A 87 -6.17 10.00 13.61
CA LEU A 87 -7.32 9.57 12.79
C LEU A 87 -7.18 8.11 12.39
N HIS A 88 -5.95 7.66 12.13
CA HIS A 88 -5.62 6.25 11.91
C HIS A 88 -6.06 5.38 13.10
N ASP A 89 -5.63 5.72 14.32
CA ASP A 89 -6.00 4.98 15.52
C ASP A 89 -7.51 4.97 15.76
N TYR A 90 -8.18 6.08 15.47
CA TYR A 90 -9.63 6.18 15.56
C TYR A 90 -10.33 5.22 14.59
N ILE A 91 -9.88 5.15 13.33
CA ILE A 91 -10.47 4.25 12.32
C ILE A 91 -10.19 2.79 12.67
N VAL A 92 -8.95 2.46 13.05
CA VAL A 92 -8.53 1.09 13.40
C VAL A 92 -9.25 0.59 14.65
N ASN A 93 -9.45 1.45 15.66
CA ASN A 93 -10.14 1.07 16.89
C ASN A 93 -11.66 1.24 16.83
N SER A 94 -12.21 1.66 15.69
CA SER A 94 -13.65 1.75 15.50
C SER A 94 -14.33 0.38 15.41
N SER A 95 -15.67 0.37 15.46
CA SER A 95 -16.48 -0.82 15.20
C SER A 95 -16.18 -1.47 13.85
N TYR A 96 -15.73 -0.69 12.86
CA TYR A 96 -15.32 -1.20 11.56
C TYR A 96 -14.05 -2.05 11.67
N GLY A 97 -13.02 -1.56 12.38
CA GLY A 97 -11.79 -2.31 12.59
C GLY A 97 -12.06 -3.63 13.34
N SER A 98 -12.82 -3.58 14.43
CA SER A 98 -13.20 -4.77 15.20
C SER A 98 -13.99 -5.80 14.36
N PHE A 99 -14.87 -5.32 13.46
CA PHE A 99 -15.58 -6.19 12.52
C PHE A 99 -14.61 -6.90 11.56
N LEU A 100 -13.69 -6.16 10.93
CA LEU A 100 -12.69 -6.73 10.02
C LEU A 100 -11.76 -7.73 10.76
N THR A 101 -11.36 -7.42 11.98
CA THR A 101 -10.56 -8.33 12.83
C THR A 101 -11.31 -9.63 13.07
N GLY A 102 -12.59 -9.57 13.44
CA GLY A 102 -13.41 -10.75 13.66
C GLY A 102 -13.53 -11.64 12.40
N VAL A 103 -13.72 -11.02 11.23
CA VAL A 103 -13.75 -11.75 9.94
C VAL A 103 -12.39 -12.37 9.63
N THR A 104 -11.30 -11.62 9.84
CA THR A 104 -9.93 -12.08 9.61
C THR A 104 -9.55 -13.25 10.50
N ILE A 105 -9.90 -13.21 11.79
CA ILE A 105 -9.64 -14.33 12.71
C ILE A 105 -10.38 -15.59 12.26
N LYS A 106 -11.68 -15.50 11.98
CA LYS A 106 -12.48 -16.67 11.56
C LYS A 106 -11.93 -17.28 10.28
N PHE A 107 -11.56 -16.45 9.31
CA PHE A 107 -10.93 -16.89 8.08
C PHE A 107 -9.57 -17.56 8.34
N SER A 108 -8.73 -16.95 9.17
CA SER A 108 -7.41 -17.49 9.51
C SER A 108 -7.51 -18.85 10.18
N VAL A 109 -8.41 -19.00 11.15
CA VAL A 109 -8.71 -20.27 11.82
C VAL A 109 -9.15 -21.33 10.82
N TYR A 110 -10.08 -20.97 9.92
CA TYR A 110 -10.55 -21.88 8.87
C TYR A 110 -9.41 -22.34 7.96
N VAL A 111 -8.58 -21.42 7.46
CA VAL A 111 -7.44 -21.74 6.59
C VAL A 111 -6.41 -22.59 7.30
N LEU A 112 -6.04 -22.24 8.54
CA LEU A 112 -5.06 -23.00 9.32
C LEU A 112 -5.55 -24.42 9.65
N ASN A 113 -6.84 -24.57 9.99
CA ASN A 113 -7.44 -25.90 10.20
C ASN A 113 -7.50 -26.72 8.92
N LEU A 114 -7.85 -26.09 7.78
CA LEU A 114 -7.82 -26.75 6.47
C LEU A 114 -6.42 -27.27 6.11
N LEU A 115 -5.38 -26.57 6.55
CA LEU A 115 -3.98 -26.96 6.36
C LEU A 115 -3.45 -27.93 7.43
N GLY A 116 -4.28 -28.32 8.42
CA GLY A 116 -3.94 -29.34 9.42
C GLY A 116 -3.25 -28.82 10.70
N TYR A 117 -3.24 -27.51 10.95
CA TYR A 117 -2.56 -26.93 12.12
C TYR A 117 -3.37 -26.99 13.43
N ASN A 118 -4.61 -27.52 13.40
CA ASN A 118 -5.49 -27.69 14.56
C ASN A 118 -5.51 -26.48 15.52
N VAL A 119 -6.13 -25.40 15.05
CA VAL A 119 -6.22 -24.12 15.77
C VAL A 119 -7.62 -23.84 16.27
N SER A 120 -7.70 -23.22 17.45
CA SER A 120 -8.92 -22.66 18.02
C SER A 120 -8.77 -21.14 18.20
N ASN A 121 -9.88 -20.45 18.46
CA ASN A 121 -9.85 -19.02 18.76
C ASN A 121 -10.55 -18.71 20.08
N THR A 122 -9.97 -17.80 20.86
CA THR A 122 -10.58 -17.28 22.10
C THR A 122 -10.28 -15.80 22.21
N GLY A 123 -11.32 -14.95 22.28
CA GLY A 123 -11.15 -13.53 22.62
C GLY A 123 -10.26 -12.68 21.70
N GLY A 124 -10.06 -13.07 20.44
CA GLY A 124 -9.14 -12.36 19.52
C GLY A 124 -7.79 -13.07 19.31
N GLN A 125 -7.52 -14.08 20.13
CA GLN A 125 -6.30 -14.88 20.09
C GLN A 125 -6.52 -16.16 19.27
N ILE A 126 -5.52 -16.55 18.47
CA ILE A 126 -5.47 -17.85 17.78
C ILE A 126 -4.54 -18.76 18.60
N ILE A 127 -5.04 -19.92 18.99
CA ILE A 127 -4.35 -20.88 19.86
C ILE A 127 -4.08 -22.16 19.09
N PHE A 128 -2.83 -22.62 19.10
CA PHE A 128 -2.42 -23.86 18.46
C PHE A 128 -2.56 -25.03 19.42
N SER A 129 -3.16 -26.13 18.95
CA SER A 129 -3.22 -27.38 19.71
C SER A 129 -2.12 -28.31 19.22
N GLY A 130 -0.99 -28.39 19.92
CA GLY A 130 0.08 -29.36 19.63
C GLY A 130 1.50 -28.85 19.84
N ASN A 131 2.46 -29.45 19.13
CA ASN A 131 3.90 -29.12 19.21
C ASN A 131 4.24 -27.90 18.33
N SER A 132 3.58 -26.76 18.56
CA SER A 132 3.92 -25.50 17.91
C SER A 132 5.06 -24.78 18.65
N MET A 133 5.90 -24.05 17.92
CA MET A 133 6.94 -23.19 18.53
C MET A 133 6.34 -22.00 19.28
N ILE A 134 5.11 -21.59 18.94
CA ILE A 134 4.32 -20.60 19.66
C ILE A 134 2.99 -21.22 20.11
N GLN A 135 2.58 -20.99 21.34
CA GLN A 135 1.32 -21.53 21.86
C GLN A 135 0.10 -20.75 21.32
N SER A 136 0.24 -19.44 21.20
CA SER A 136 -0.80 -18.57 20.68
C SER A 136 -0.24 -17.24 20.17
N PHE A 137 -1.04 -16.50 19.42
CA PHE A 137 -0.76 -15.11 19.08
C PHE A 137 -2.06 -14.30 18.96
N ASP A 138 -1.96 -13.01 19.28
CA ASP A 138 -3.09 -12.09 19.28
C ASP A 138 -3.25 -11.43 17.91
N VAL A 139 -4.49 -11.35 17.43
CA VAL A 139 -4.83 -10.61 16.22
C VAL A 139 -5.48 -9.29 16.63
N VAL A 140 -4.68 -8.24 16.66
CA VAL A 140 -5.14 -6.88 16.97
C VAL A 140 -5.74 -6.20 15.74
N ASN A 141 -6.47 -5.10 15.94
CA ASN A 141 -7.18 -4.42 14.86
C ASN A 141 -6.28 -3.90 13.72
N SER A 142 -5.03 -3.54 14.01
CA SER A 142 -4.06 -3.15 12.97
C SER A 142 -3.69 -4.30 12.03
N CYS A 143 -3.96 -5.56 12.42
CA CYS A 143 -3.72 -6.74 11.58
C CYS A 143 -4.89 -7.06 10.64
N SER A 144 -6.04 -6.41 10.80
CA SER A 144 -7.29 -6.72 10.09
C SER A 144 -7.31 -6.32 8.62
N GLY A 145 -6.30 -5.59 8.15
CA GLY A 145 -6.25 -5.06 6.78
C GLY A 145 -6.98 -3.74 6.58
N ALA A 146 -7.38 -3.06 7.66
CA ALA A 146 -7.96 -1.71 7.61
C ALA A 146 -7.01 -0.73 6.86
N ASP A 147 -5.73 -0.76 7.19
CA ASP A 147 -4.71 0.11 6.59
C ASP A 147 -4.57 -0.11 5.10
N THR A 148 -4.49 -1.38 4.69
CA THR A 148 -4.38 -1.76 3.29
C THR A 148 -5.62 -1.31 2.50
N THR A 149 -6.79 -1.32 3.13
CA THR A 149 -8.05 -0.86 2.52
C THR A 149 -8.02 0.66 2.30
N ILE A 150 -7.53 1.42 3.27
CA ILE A 150 -7.35 2.88 3.15
C ILE A 150 -6.32 3.19 2.04
N LEU A 151 -5.20 2.48 2.02
CA LEU A 151 -4.17 2.66 0.99
C LEU A 151 -4.69 2.28 -0.41
N PHE A 152 -5.49 1.22 -0.53
CA PHE A 152 -6.17 0.88 -1.77
C PHE A 152 -7.12 2.00 -2.22
N LEU A 153 -7.94 2.54 -1.31
CA LEU A 153 -8.85 3.65 -1.63
C LEU A 153 -8.08 4.86 -2.12
N ALA A 154 -6.99 5.24 -1.45
CA ALA A 154 -6.13 6.33 -1.88
C ALA A 154 -5.54 6.08 -3.27
N ALA A 155 -5.00 4.88 -3.52
CA ALA A 155 -4.47 4.51 -4.84
C ALA A 155 -5.55 4.48 -5.92
N PHE A 156 -6.77 4.06 -5.58
CA PHE A 156 -7.91 4.06 -6.49
C PHE A 156 -8.36 5.48 -6.85
N ILE A 157 -8.38 6.41 -5.89
CA ILE A 157 -8.65 7.84 -6.14
C ILE A 157 -7.61 8.42 -7.10
N LEU A 158 -6.33 8.06 -6.95
CA LEU A 158 -5.29 8.45 -7.92
C LEU A 158 -5.59 7.91 -9.31
N MET A 159 -6.02 6.65 -9.41
CA MET A 159 -6.43 6.06 -10.69
C MET A 159 -7.65 6.77 -11.29
N LEU A 160 -8.63 7.19 -10.48
CA LEU A 160 -9.76 8.01 -10.95
C LEU A 160 -9.30 9.38 -11.45
N ALA A 161 -8.34 10.02 -10.79
CA ALA A 161 -7.79 11.30 -11.23
C ALA A 161 -7.09 11.19 -12.59
N ASP A 162 -6.36 10.09 -12.82
CA ASP A 162 -5.60 9.85 -14.06
C ASP A 162 -6.47 9.31 -15.20
N GLN A 163 -7.20 8.21 -14.96
CA GLN A 163 -7.95 7.46 -15.98
C GLN A 163 -9.46 7.69 -15.95
N GLY A 164 -9.99 8.35 -14.92
CA GLY A 164 -11.44 8.48 -14.73
C GLY A 164 -12.16 9.21 -15.86
N ARG A 165 -11.47 10.12 -16.57
CA ARG A 165 -12.02 10.83 -17.74
C ARG A 165 -12.04 9.98 -19.02
N ARG A 166 -11.21 8.93 -19.10
CA ARG A 166 -11.02 8.09 -20.30
C ARG A 166 -11.77 6.77 -20.21
N ALA A 167 -11.99 6.27 -19.00
CA ALA A 167 -12.63 4.99 -18.76
C ALA A 167 -14.15 5.13 -18.55
N SER A 168 -14.92 4.14 -19.00
CA SER A 168 -16.34 4.05 -18.68
C SER A 168 -16.56 3.83 -17.18
N ILE A 169 -17.61 4.43 -16.60
CA ILE A 169 -17.95 4.26 -15.18
C ILE A 169 -18.14 2.79 -14.78
N ARG A 170 -18.65 1.93 -15.69
CA ARG A 170 -18.82 0.49 -15.44
C ARG A 170 -17.48 -0.21 -15.22
N LYS A 171 -16.50 0.02 -16.10
CA LYS A 171 -15.13 -0.53 -15.95
C LYS A 171 -14.48 -0.04 -14.65
N LEU A 172 -14.63 1.24 -14.31
CA LEU A 172 -14.11 1.81 -13.07
C LEU A 172 -14.77 1.19 -11.83
N ALA A 173 -16.09 1.01 -11.83
CA ALA A 173 -16.81 0.38 -10.72
C ALA A 173 -16.38 -1.07 -10.50
N VAL A 174 -16.17 -1.84 -11.57
CA VAL A 174 -15.64 -3.22 -11.47
C VAL A 174 -14.22 -3.21 -10.93
N CYS A 175 -13.35 -2.30 -11.38
CA CYS A 175 -12.01 -2.14 -10.82
C CYS A 175 -12.05 -1.77 -9.33
N PHE A 176 -12.99 -0.91 -8.91
CA PHE A 176 -13.14 -0.51 -7.51
C PHE A 176 -13.50 -1.72 -6.63
N VAL A 177 -14.59 -2.39 -6.99
CA VAL A 177 -15.12 -3.53 -6.22
C VAL A 177 -14.13 -4.69 -6.24
N GLY A 178 -13.64 -5.05 -7.44
CA GLY A 178 -12.69 -6.15 -7.60
C GLY A 178 -11.35 -5.87 -6.93
N GLY A 179 -10.82 -4.65 -7.06
CA GLY A 179 -9.58 -4.23 -6.42
C GLY A 179 -9.70 -4.16 -4.90
N GLY A 180 -10.84 -3.68 -4.39
CA GLY A 180 -11.11 -3.58 -2.96
C GLY A 180 -11.22 -4.97 -2.32
N ILE A 181 -12.04 -5.85 -2.91
CA ILE A 181 -12.17 -7.25 -2.47
C ILE A 181 -10.81 -7.95 -2.57
N GLY A 182 -10.10 -7.81 -3.69
CA GLY A 182 -8.80 -8.45 -3.88
C GLY A 182 -7.77 -7.99 -2.85
N THR A 183 -7.68 -6.69 -2.59
CA THR A 183 -6.74 -6.14 -1.60
C THR A 183 -7.10 -6.57 -0.18
N TYR A 184 -8.39 -6.63 0.13
CA TYR A 184 -8.86 -7.12 1.43
C TYR A 184 -8.54 -8.61 1.63
N LEU A 185 -8.83 -9.46 0.64
CA LEU A 185 -8.51 -10.90 0.69
C LEU A 185 -7.01 -11.15 0.85
N VAL A 186 -6.20 -10.41 0.11
CA VAL A 186 -4.74 -10.49 0.21
C VAL A 186 -4.25 -10.05 1.60
N SER A 187 -4.89 -9.05 2.19
CA SER A 187 -4.61 -8.63 3.58
C SER A 187 -5.01 -9.70 4.59
N MET A 188 -6.18 -10.32 4.42
CA MET A 188 -6.65 -11.41 5.28
C MET A 188 -5.72 -12.62 5.24
N MET A 189 -5.12 -12.92 4.08
CA MET A 189 -4.14 -14.01 3.92
C MET A 189 -2.85 -13.80 4.71
N ARG A 190 -2.54 -12.58 5.16
CA ARG A 190 -1.35 -12.30 5.97
C ARG A 190 -1.38 -13.00 7.32
N VAL A 191 -2.53 -13.03 8.00
CA VAL A 191 -2.67 -13.61 9.34
C VAL A 191 -2.48 -15.14 9.38
N PRO A 192 -3.07 -15.96 8.49
CA PRO A 192 -2.75 -17.39 8.46
C PRO A 192 -1.30 -17.66 8.07
N LEU A 193 -0.69 -16.83 7.18
CA LEU A 193 0.74 -16.95 6.88
C LEU A 193 1.61 -16.67 8.12
N LEU A 194 1.27 -15.66 8.91
CA LEU A 194 1.91 -15.40 10.20
C LEU A 194 1.78 -16.58 11.15
N GLY A 195 0.59 -17.19 11.23
CA GLY A 195 0.37 -18.39 12.03
C GLY A 195 1.27 -19.55 11.61
N ILE A 196 1.40 -19.80 10.30
CA ILE A 196 2.29 -20.85 9.76
C ILE A 196 3.76 -20.56 10.12
N VAL A 197 4.21 -19.32 9.91
CA VAL A 197 5.59 -18.92 10.23
C VAL A 197 5.87 -19.08 11.72
N GLY A 198 4.97 -18.59 12.57
CA GLY A 198 5.12 -18.72 14.02
C GLY A 198 5.11 -20.16 14.50
N TYR A 199 4.27 -21.01 13.90
CA TYR A 199 4.21 -22.44 14.22
C TYR A 199 5.55 -23.14 14.03
N HIS A 200 6.24 -22.87 12.91
CA HIS A 200 7.49 -23.56 12.53
C HIS A 200 8.77 -22.87 13.00
N TYR A 201 8.78 -21.53 13.11
CA TYR A 201 10.01 -20.74 13.28
C TYR A 201 10.02 -19.87 14.54
N GLY A 202 8.99 -19.95 15.38
CA GLY A 202 8.92 -19.23 16.66
C GLY A 202 8.56 -17.75 16.53
N TYR A 203 8.59 -17.07 17.67
CA TYR A 203 8.08 -15.70 17.82
C TYR A 203 8.94 -14.65 17.08
N ASP A 204 10.27 -14.71 17.20
CA ASP A 204 11.17 -13.72 16.60
C ASP A 204 11.03 -13.67 15.06
N THR A 205 10.89 -14.84 14.44
CA THR A 205 10.67 -14.96 12.99
C THR A 205 9.27 -14.46 12.61
N LEU A 206 8.26 -14.77 13.43
CA LEU A 206 6.89 -14.25 13.23
C LEU A 206 6.88 -12.73 13.29
N GLU A 207 7.53 -12.10 14.27
CA GLU A 207 7.56 -10.64 14.42
C GLU A 207 8.28 -9.98 13.24
N THR A 208 9.43 -10.54 12.83
CA THR A 208 10.14 -10.06 11.64
C THR A 208 9.27 -10.19 10.40
N TYR A 209 8.63 -11.35 10.20
CA TYR A 209 7.71 -11.55 9.07
C TYR A 209 6.51 -10.61 9.17
N HIS A 210 5.99 -10.34 10.36
CA HIS A 210 4.91 -9.38 10.60
C HIS A 210 5.30 -8.01 10.09
N MET A 211 6.46 -7.49 10.50
CA MET A 211 6.91 -6.14 10.11
C MET A 211 7.02 -5.98 8.60
N TYR A 212 7.56 -6.97 7.88
CA TYR A 212 7.87 -6.80 6.45
C TYR A 212 6.81 -7.34 5.49
N SER A 213 6.08 -8.40 5.86
CA SER A 213 5.13 -9.06 4.96
C SER A 213 4.01 -8.12 4.51
N GLY A 214 3.52 -7.25 5.39
CA GLY A 214 2.47 -6.29 5.06
C GLY A 214 2.85 -5.40 3.87
N TYR A 215 4.06 -4.84 3.89
CA TYR A 215 4.56 -3.98 2.82
C TYR A 215 4.73 -4.74 1.50
N LEU A 216 5.33 -5.93 1.55
CA LEU A 216 5.58 -6.74 0.34
C LEU A 216 4.29 -7.22 -0.30
N ILE A 217 3.36 -7.72 0.51
CA ILE A 217 2.05 -8.21 0.07
C ILE A 217 1.24 -7.06 -0.54
N PHE A 218 1.19 -5.90 0.11
CA PHE A 218 0.50 -4.73 -0.43
C PHE A 218 1.13 -4.21 -1.72
N LEU A 219 2.46 -4.11 -1.77
CA LEU A 219 3.16 -3.66 -2.97
C LEU A 219 2.90 -4.61 -4.15
N GLY A 220 2.95 -5.92 -3.90
CA GLY A 220 2.60 -6.92 -4.90
C GLY A 220 1.15 -6.77 -5.37
N SER A 221 0.21 -6.59 -4.45
CA SER A 221 -1.22 -6.48 -4.78
C SER A 221 -1.53 -5.20 -5.55
N ILE A 222 -0.92 -4.07 -5.21
CA ILE A 222 -1.19 -2.80 -5.91
C ILE A 222 -0.58 -2.80 -7.32
N VAL A 223 0.62 -3.37 -7.49
CA VAL A 223 1.25 -3.54 -8.81
C VAL A 223 0.40 -4.46 -9.69
N ALA A 224 -0.06 -5.59 -9.15
CA ALA A 224 -0.95 -6.50 -9.85
C ALA A 224 -2.28 -5.81 -10.22
N PHE A 225 -2.88 -5.07 -9.28
CA PHE A 225 -4.11 -4.32 -9.50
C PHE A 225 -3.94 -3.31 -10.65
N TRP A 226 -2.88 -2.50 -10.65
CA TRP A 226 -2.63 -1.50 -11.70
C TRP A 226 -2.36 -2.15 -13.05
N TYR A 227 -1.54 -3.20 -13.08
CA TYR A 227 -1.23 -3.91 -14.32
C TYR A 227 -2.51 -4.48 -14.96
N LEU A 228 -3.35 -5.15 -14.16
CA LEU A 228 -4.59 -5.76 -14.64
C LEU A 228 -5.64 -4.71 -15.01
N SER A 229 -5.84 -3.69 -14.16
CA SER A 229 -6.86 -2.66 -14.37
C SER A 229 -6.54 -1.80 -15.60
N LEU A 230 -5.30 -1.33 -15.74
CA LEU A 230 -4.89 -0.51 -16.89
C LEU A 230 -4.92 -1.31 -18.19
N ARG A 231 -4.50 -2.58 -18.17
CA ARG A 231 -4.58 -3.46 -19.35
C ARG A 231 -6.03 -3.65 -19.78
N TRP A 232 -6.96 -3.79 -18.85
CA TRP A 232 -8.37 -3.99 -19.15
C TRP A 232 -9.07 -2.69 -19.59
N ILE A 233 -8.79 -1.58 -18.92
CA ILE A 233 -9.34 -0.25 -19.28
C ILE A 233 -8.88 0.18 -20.68
N ASN A 234 -7.60 -0.02 -21.01
CA ASN A 234 -7.04 0.40 -22.29
C ASN A 234 -7.34 -0.57 -23.45
N LYS A 235 -7.96 -1.72 -23.19
CA LYS A 235 -8.39 -2.63 -24.26
C LYS A 235 -9.48 -1.93 -25.06
N LYS A 236 -9.17 -1.56 -26.30
CA LYS A 236 -10.14 -0.97 -27.23
C LYS A 236 -11.27 -1.98 -27.44
N ASP A 237 -12.49 -1.57 -27.11
CA ASP A 237 -13.67 -2.32 -27.50
C ASP A 237 -13.76 -2.18 -29.03
N HIS A 238 -13.38 -3.23 -29.77
CA HIS A 238 -13.64 -3.29 -31.20
C HIS A 238 -15.16 -3.36 -31.38
N VAL A 239 -15.79 -2.19 -31.47
CA VAL A 239 -17.18 -2.10 -31.90
C VAL A 239 -17.20 -2.58 -33.34
N VAL A 240 -17.57 -3.85 -33.52
CA VAL A 240 -17.96 -4.40 -34.81
C VAL A 240 -19.21 -3.64 -35.23
N ILE A 241 -19.02 -2.56 -35.99
CA ILE A 241 -20.12 -1.94 -36.73
C ILE A 241 -20.50 -2.99 -37.77
N LYS A 242 -21.49 -3.84 -37.46
CA LYS A 242 -22.26 -4.53 -38.49
C LYS A 242 -22.88 -3.42 -39.34
N GLN A 243 -22.26 -3.13 -40.48
CA GLN A 243 -22.93 -2.41 -41.55
C GLN A 243 -24.18 -3.24 -41.90
N ALA A 244 -25.34 -2.76 -41.47
CA ALA A 244 -26.58 -3.17 -42.10
C ALA A 244 -26.53 -2.59 -43.51
N SER A 245 -26.14 -3.42 -44.46
CA SER A 245 -26.37 -3.15 -45.88
C SER A 245 -27.89 -3.15 -46.15
N PRO A 246 -28.36 -2.23 -47.00
CA PRO A 246 -29.79 -1.95 -47.24
C PRO A 246 -30.57 -3.15 -47.79
#